data_AF-A0A8T5NY63-F1
#
_entry.id   AF-A0A8T5NY63-F1
#
_cell.length_a   1.000
_cell.length_b   1.000
_cell.length_c   1.000
_cell.angle_alpha   90.00
_cell.angle_beta   90.00
_cell.angle_gamma   90.00
#
_symmetry.space_group_name_H-M   'P 1'
#
loop_
_entity.id
_entity.type
_entity.pdbx_description
1 polymer ?
#
loop_
_entity_poly.entity_id
_entity_poly.type
_entity_poly.pdbx_seq_one_letter_code
_entity_poly.pdbx_strand_id
1 'polypeptide(L)'
;VSLILMIPGISYMLSTDFFTKEGMEHGMFSMLMSVSIVVALAIGDRVYNYASCFQKIALRRKISQIESEFEDALFALGSRIAGGTPIESAVVAAERDTKELEISEMFRIIIKNINRLSMTFKDALFDEKYGALQYYPSSLVRTVMKAVSESVQKGTRAASMSMLTISRYLRDIRSTQERIEDLLSSIVSSLKFQSFILIPVMSGVVVAVAQLILKILMDLGAQFRTLEGTMPSGAAGIGISGIFPTESAVSAEVLQLIIGFYIVEILTIMGAFISRIEFGSDEIEESNMTQTLLIFGIIFYVITLVLVMTMFNPLINAISMSV
;
A
#
# COMPACT_ATOMS: atom_id res chain seq x y z
N VAL A 1 -5.21 18.99 1.21
CA VAL A 1 -5.59 18.48 -0.13
C VAL A 1 -6.89 17.69 -0.09
N SER A 2 -7.00 16.64 0.75
CA SER A 2 -8.27 15.90 0.95
C SER A 2 -9.47 16.81 1.20
N LEU A 3 -9.32 17.72 2.17
CA LEU A 3 -10.36 18.67 2.59
C LEU A 3 -10.76 19.64 1.48
N ILE A 4 -9.85 19.99 0.57
CA ILE A 4 -10.12 20.89 -0.57
C ILE A 4 -10.87 20.14 -1.67
N LEU A 5 -10.48 18.88 -1.94
CA LEU A 5 -11.12 18.02 -2.93
C LEU A 5 -12.51 17.53 -2.49
N MET A 6 -12.78 17.51 -1.19
CA MET A 6 -14.10 17.20 -0.63
C MET A 6 -15.12 18.33 -0.74
N ILE A 7 -14.69 19.60 -0.86
CA ILE A 7 -15.57 20.78 -0.83
C ILE A 7 -16.73 20.67 -1.82
N PRO A 8 -16.55 20.25 -3.09
CA PRO A 8 -17.66 20.12 -4.03
C PRO A 8 -18.72 19.12 -3.54
N GLY A 9 -18.30 17.91 -3.16
CA GLY A 9 -19.19 16.85 -2.68
C GLY A 9 -19.91 17.20 -1.38
N ILE A 10 -19.19 17.79 -0.42
CA ILE A 10 -19.76 18.26 0.84
C ILE A 10 -20.72 19.43 0.62
N SER A 11 -20.37 20.39 -0.25
CA SER A 11 -21.25 21.53 -0.56
C SER A 11 -22.53 21.07 -1.25
N TYR A 12 -22.44 20.04 -2.10
CA TYR A 12 -23.59 19.45 -2.75
C TYR A 12 -24.50 18.76 -1.73
N MET A 13 -23.95 17.89 -0.87
CA MET A 13 -24.69 17.22 0.21
C MET A 13 -25.29 18.18 1.26
N LEU A 14 -24.71 19.37 1.47
CA LEU A 14 -25.25 20.38 2.38
C LEU A 14 -26.29 21.29 1.70
N SER A 15 -26.22 21.43 0.38
CA SER A 15 -27.14 22.28 -0.41
C SER A 15 -28.44 21.55 -0.76
N THR A 16 -28.38 20.23 -0.94
CA THR A 16 -29.54 19.37 -1.04
C THR A 16 -29.83 18.79 0.35
N ASP A 17 -31.09 18.72 0.74
CA ASP A 17 -31.54 18.00 1.95
C ASP A 17 -31.31 16.49 1.76
N PHE A 18 -30.05 16.06 1.75
CA PHE A 18 -29.58 14.74 1.34
C PHE A 18 -30.17 13.59 2.18
N PHE A 19 -30.57 13.90 3.41
CA PHE A 19 -31.19 12.95 4.34
C PHE A 19 -32.73 13.03 4.38
N THR A 20 -33.35 14.07 3.80
CA THR A 20 -34.77 14.41 4.05
C THR A 20 -35.60 14.74 2.82
N LYS A 21 -35.03 14.98 1.62
CA LYS A 21 -35.83 15.27 0.42
C LYS A 21 -36.18 14.01 -0.38
N GLU A 22 -37.37 13.50 -0.07
CA GLU A 22 -38.20 12.71 -0.95
C GLU A 22 -38.46 13.46 -2.27
N GLY A 23 -38.23 12.81 -3.41
CA GLY A 23 -38.83 13.23 -4.69
C GLY A 23 -38.00 14.06 -5.66
N MET A 24 -36.70 14.30 -5.45
CA MET A 24 -35.83 14.72 -6.57
C MET A 24 -35.33 13.49 -7.33
N GLU A 25 -35.36 13.55 -8.66
CA GLU A 25 -34.63 12.63 -9.53
C GLU A 25 -33.13 12.74 -9.16
N HIS A 26 -32.69 11.85 -8.29
CA HIS A 26 -31.29 11.66 -7.94
C HIS A 26 -30.58 11.06 -9.15
N GLY A 27 -30.28 11.93 -10.12
CA GLY A 27 -29.64 11.55 -11.38
C GLY A 27 -28.18 11.18 -11.21
N MET A 28 -27.55 10.74 -12.31
CA MET A 28 -26.11 10.40 -12.38
C MET A 28 -25.19 11.46 -11.74
N PHE A 29 -25.56 12.75 -11.81
CA PHE A 29 -24.78 13.84 -11.25
C PHE A 29 -24.63 13.74 -9.73
N SER A 30 -25.71 13.40 -9.03
CA SER A 30 -25.75 13.34 -7.58
C SER A 30 -24.85 12.22 -7.03
N MET A 31 -24.81 11.11 -7.76
CA MET A 31 -23.90 10.00 -7.47
C MET A 31 -22.43 10.32 -7.79
N LEU A 32 -22.15 11.06 -8.87
CA LEU A 32 -20.78 11.52 -9.15
C LEU A 32 -20.26 12.42 -8.03
N MET A 33 -21.15 13.22 -7.41
CA MET A 33 -20.79 14.04 -6.26
C MET A 33 -20.49 13.21 -5.02
N SER A 34 -21.24 12.13 -4.76
CA SER A 34 -20.95 11.24 -3.64
C SER A 34 -19.69 10.38 -3.86
N VAL A 35 -19.40 9.97 -5.10
CA VAL A 35 -18.11 9.35 -5.50
C VAL A 35 -16.93 10.31 -5.29
N SER A 36 -17.12 11.61 -5.55
CA SER A 36 -16.05 12.61 -5.38
C SER A 36 -15.51 12.68 -3.95
N ILE A 37 -16.36 12.42 -2.93
CA ILE A 37 -15.97 12.39 -1.52
C ILE A 37 -15.00 11.23 -1.24
N VAL A 38 -15.30 10.04 -1.78
CA VAL A 38 -14.48 8.84 -1.64
C VAL A 38 -13.12 9.03 -2.35
N VAL A 39 -13.15 9.61 -3.54
CA VAL A 39 -11.93 9.95 -4.30
C VAL A 39 -11.10 11.01 -3.56
N ALA A 40 -11.74 11.98 -2.90
CA ALA A 40 -11.04 13.01 -2.14
C ALA A 40 -10.34 12.46 -0.88
N LEU A 41 -10.94 11.47 -0.20
CA LEU A 41 -10.26 10.74 0.88
C LEU A 41 -9.00 10.05 0.38
N ALA A 42 -9.13 9.36 -0.75
CA ALA A 42 -8.05 8.59 -1.36
C ALA A 42 -6.84 9.42 -1.77
N ILE A 43 -7.10 10.49 -2.52
CA ILE A 43 -6.05 11.40 -2.97
C ILE A 43 -5.46 12.14 -1.76
N GLY A 44 -6.30 12.44 -0.77
CA GLY A 44 -5.89 12.99 0.51
C GLY A 44 -4.79 12.19 1.20
N ASP A 45 -5.07 10.91 1.42
CA ASP A 45 -4.15 9.98 2.07
C ASP A 45 -2.87 9.77 1.25
N ARG A 46 -2.99 9.68 -0.09
CA ARG A 46 -1.82 9.60 -0.98
C ARG A 46 -0.87 10.78 -0.82
N VAL A 47 -1.40 12.01 -0.88
CA VAL A 47 -0.54 13.20 -0.88
C VAL A 47 0.21 13.35 0.44
N TYR A 48 -0.45 13.10 1.57
CA TYR A 48 0.15 13.17 2.90
C TYR A 48 1.35 12.22 3.03
N ASN A 49 1.14 10.97 2.64
CA ASN A 49 2.15 9.95 2.81
C ASN A 49 3.26 10.01 1.74
N TYR A 50 2.94 10.38 0.49
CA TYR A 50 3.95 10.60 -0.55
C TYR A 50 4.95 11.69 -0.13
N ALA A 51 4.45 12.82 0.40
CA ALA A 51 5.28 13.90 0.91
C ALA A 51 6.20 13.45 2.06
N SER A 52 5.72 12.52 2.90
CA SER A 52 6.42 12.06 4.09
C SER A 52 7.44 10.94 3.83
N CYS A 53 7.26 10.15 2.77
CA CYS A 53 7.98 8.88 2.58
C CYS A 53 8.96 8.86 1.40
N PHE A 54 8.85 9.76 0.41
CA PHE A 54 9.60 9.61 -0.86
C PHE A 54 11.14 9.53 -0.68
N GLN A 55 11.71 10.33 0.23
CA GLN A 55 13.16 10.30 0.50
C GLN A 55 13.56 9.08 1.35
N LYS A 56 12.68 8.68 2.28
CA LYS A 56 12.95 7.60 3.21
C LYS A 56 13.01 6.24 2.50
N ILE A 57 12.18 6.04 1.48
CA ILE A 57 12.17 4.81 0.66
C ILE A 57 13.52 4.61 -0.04
N ALA A 58 14.06 5.66 -0.67
CA ALA A 58 15.35 5.56 -1.38
C ALA A 58 16.50 5.20 -0.42
N LEU A 59 16.52 5.82 0.75
CA LEU A 59 17.50 5.50 1.79
C LEU A 59 17.32 4.06 2.31
N ARG A 60 16.09 3.63 2.52
CA ARG A 60 15.76 2.28 3.02
C ARG A 60 16.20 1.19 2.06
N ARG A 61 15.94 1.35 0.76
CA ARG A 61 16.39 0.42 -0.27
C ARG A 61 17.91 0.27 -0.29
N LYS A 62 18.62 1.39 -0.18
CA LYS A 62 20.09 1.38 -0.06
C LYS A 62 20.57 0.63 1.18
N ILE A 63 19.94 0.85 2.33
CA ILE A 63 20.26 0.12 3.58
C ILE A 63 20.00 -1.38 3.41
N SER A 64 18.86 -1.76 2.84
CA SER A 64 18.50 -3.17 2.60
C SER A 64 19.50 -3.86 1.67
N GLN A 65 19.96 -3.18 0.63
CA GLN A 65 20.98 -3.71 -0.28
C GLN A 65 22.31 -3.94 0.44
N ILE A 66 22.78 -2.96 1.20
CA ILE A 66 23.99 -3.08 2.04
C ILE A 66 23.86 -4.27 2.99
N GLU A 67 22.71 -4.44 3.66
CA GLU A 67 22.48 -5.56 4.57
C GLU A 67 22.53 -6.92 3.86
N SER A 68 22.00 -7.01 2.64
CA SER A 68 22.02 -8.24 1.84
C SER A 68 23.42 -8.64 1.36
N GLU A 69 24.28 -7.66 1.08
CA GLU A 69 25.67 -7.85 0.64
C GLU A 69 26.64 -8.06 1.83
N PHE A 70 26.20 -7.74 3.04
CA PHE A 70 27.06 -7.75 4.22
C PHE A 70 27.49 -9.16 4.64
N GLU A 71 26.67 -10.17 4.34
CA GLU A 71 27.02 -11.56 4.52
C GLU A 71 28.31 -11.94 3.79
N ASP A 72 28.41 -11.58 2.49
CA ASP A 72 29.54 -11.87 1.61
C ASP A 72 30.78 -11.07 2.04
N ALA A 73 30.60 -9.80 2.38
CA ALA A 73 31.66 -8.93 2.90
C ALA A 73 32.27 -9.49 4.19
N LEU A 74 31.42 -9.96 5.11
CA LEU A 74 31.85 -10.55 6.37
C LEU A 74 32.52 -11.91 6.16
N PHE A 75 32.04 -12.72 5.21
CA PHE A 75 32.66 -13.97 4.81
C PHE A 75 34.07 -13.75 4.26
N ALA A 76 34.22 -12.81 3.32
CA ALA A 76 35.51 -12.47 2.71
C ALA A 76 36.52 -12.02 3.78
N LEU A 77 36.11 -11.11 4.66
CA LEU A 77 36.97 -10.65 5.75
C LEU A 77 37.35 -11.79 6.71
N GLY A 78 36.38 -12.59 7.13
CA GLY A 78 36.60 -13.74 8.02
C GLY A 78 37.54 -14.78 7.43
N SER A 79 37.40 -15.08 6.14
CA SER A 79 38.23 -16.04 5.41
C SER A 79 39.69 -15.57 5.32
N ARG A 80 39.93 -14.27 5.08
CA ARG A 80 41.28 -13.70 5.02
C ARG A 80 42.00 -13.74 6.37
N ILE A 81 41.29 -13.46 7.47
CA ILE A 81 41.84 -13.55 8.82
C ILE A 81 42.06 -15.02 9.23
N ALA A 82 41.21 -15.95 8.79
CA ALA A 82 41.40 -17.38 9.03
C ALA A 82 42.72 -17.90 8.44
N GLY A 83 43.16 -17.32 7.31
CA GLY A 83 44.48 -17.58 6.70
C GLY A 83 45.68 -17.03 7.47
N GLY A 84 45.48 -16.43 8.66
CA GLY A 84 46.53 -15.85 9.49
C GLY A 84 46.91 -14.41 9.12
N THR A 85 46.16 -13.78 8.21
CA THR A 85 46.40 -12.40 7.78
C THR A 85 46.01 -11.41 8.89
N PRO A 86 46.85 -10.40 9.21
CA PRO A 86 46.47 -9.31 10.11
C PRO A 86 45.23 -8.56 9.60
N ILE A 87 44.45 -7.97 10.51
CA ILE A 87 43.16 -7.34 10.18
C ILE A 87 43.31 -6.25 9.12
N GLU A 88 44.36 -5.44 9.16
CA GLU A 88 44.61 -4.34 8.23
C GLU A 88 44.80 -4.85 6.79
N SER A 89 45.59 -5.91 6.65
CA SER A 89 45.83 -6.55 5.34
C SER A 89 44.61 -7.37 4.89
N ALA A 90 43.87 -7.96 5.84
CA ALA A 90 42.66 -8.71 5.55
C ALA A 90 41.53 -7.82 5.01
N VAL A 91 41.36 -6.61 5.54
CA VAL A 91 40.37 -5.64 5.04
C VAL A 91 40.70 -5.23 3.60
N VAL A 92 41.97 -5.02 3.26
CA VAL A 92 42.39 -4.73 1.87
C VAL A 92 42.09 -5.90 0.95
N ALA A 93 42.30 -7.13 1.39
CA ALA A 93 41.99 -8.30 0.58
C ALA A 93 40.47 -8.50 0.43
N ALA A 94 39.70 -8.30 1.50
CA ALA A 94 38.24 -8.39 1.47
C ALA A 94 37.62 -7.35 0.53
N GLU A 95 38.10 -6.10 0.54
CA GLU A 95 37.65 -5.07 -0.40
C GLU A 95 37.83 -5.48 -1.86
N ARG A 96 38.95 -6.11 -2.21
CA ARG A 96 39.20 -6.60 -3.56
C ARG A 96 38.28 -7.77 -3.92
N ASP A 97 38.08 -8.69 -2.98
CA ASP A 97 37.23 -9.86 -3.16
C ASP A 97 35.75 -9.46 -3.34
N THR A 98 35.33 -8.32 -2.77
CA THR A 98 33.95 -7.81 -2.85
C THR A 98 33.82 -6.52 -3.66
N LYS A 99 34.76 -6.22 -4.58
CA LYS A 99 34.82 -4.93 -5.30
C LYS A 99 33.54 -4.53 -6.05
N GLU A 100 32.71 -5.52 -6.40
CA GLU A 100 31.49 -5.36 -7.18
C GLU A 100 30.27 -5.04 -6.29
N LEU A 101 30.40 -5.19 -4.97
CA LEU A 101 29.37 -4.91 -3.98
C LEU A 101 29.42 -3.44 -3.53
N GLU A 102 28.28 -2.83 -3.25
CA GLU A 102 28.20 -1.47 -2.70
C GLU A 102 28.86 -1.37 -1.32
N ILE A 103 28.78 -2.45 -0.54
CA ILE A 103 29.39 -2.48 0.79
C ILE A 103 30.92 -2.43 0.78
N SER A 104 31.57 -2.67 -0.37
CA SER A 104 33.03 -2.53 -0.53
C SER A 104 33.54 -1.12 -0.21
N GLU A 105 32.70 -0.10 -0.42
CA GLU A 105 33.04 1.28 -0.10
C GLU A 105 33.24 1.48 1.41
N MET A 106 32.58 0.67 2.25
CA MET A 106 32.82 0.66 3.70
C MET A 106 34.26 0.23 3.99
N PHE A 107 34.74 -0.83 3.33
CA PHE A 107 36.12 -1.28 3.47
C PHE A 107 37.12 -0.24 2.96
N ARG A 108 36.82 0.48 1.87
CA ARG A 108 37.68 1.58 1.39
C ARG A 108 37.81 2.69 2.42
N ILE A 109 36.72 3.07 3.09
CA ILE A 109 36.74 4.07 4.16
C ILE A 109 37.58 3.57 5.33
N ILE A 110 37.41 2.32 5.75
CA ILE A 110 38.22 1.70 6.82
C ILE A 110 39.71 1.72 6.45
N ILE A 111 40.07 1.27 5.24
CA ILE A 111 41.44 1.26 4.73
C ILE A 111 42.03 2.68 4.73
N LYS A 112 41.26 3.67 4.25
CA LYS A 112 41.68 5.07 4.21
C LYS A 112 41.94 5.61 5.62
N ASN A 113 41.08 5.31 6.59
CA ASN A 113 41.23 5.74 7.98
C ASN A 113 42.45 5.11 8.65
N ILE A 114 42.67 3.81 8.46
CA ILE A 114 43.85 3.11 8.97
C ILE A 114 45.13 3.69 8.35
N ASN A 115 45.18 3.85 7.03
CA ASN A 115 46.40 4.25 6.32
C ASN A 115 46.73 5.75 6.43
N ARG A 116 45.72 6.63 6.43
CA ARG A 116 45.94 8.09 6.42
C ARG A 116 45.85 8.73 7.80
N LEU A 117 45.03 8.18 8.70
CA LEU A 117 44.81 8.74 10.04
C LEU A 117 45.48 7.91 11.14
N SER A 118 46.17 6.82 10.77
CA SER A 118 46.82 5.89 11.72
C SER A 118 45.86 5.38 12.80
N MET A 119 44.59 5.23 12.44
CA MET A 119 43.53 4.75 13.33
C MET A 119 43.64 3.24 13.54
N THR A 120 43.27 2.78 14.74
CA THR A 120 43.06 1.34 14.97
C THR A 120 41.85 0.86 14.16
N PHE A 121 41.74 -0.45 13.93
CA PHE A 121 40.56 -1.02 13.25
C PHE A 121 39.24 -0.63 13.95
N LYS A 122 39.24 -0.56 15.28
CA LYS A 122 38.07 -0.14 16.06
C LYS A 122 37.74 1.34 15.82
N ASP A 123 38.73 2.22 15.84
CA ASP A 123 38.52 3.66 15.63
C ASP A 123 38.10 3.95 14.18
N ALA A 124 38.70 3.25 13.21
CA ALA A 124 38.34 3.36 11.80
C ALA A 124 36.86 3.00 11.53
N LEU A 125 36.24 2.19 12.39
CA LEU A 125 34.82 1.84 12.33
C LEU A 125 33.92 2.82 13.09
N PHE A 126 34.30 3.21 14.31
CA PHE A 126 33.40 3.82 15.30
C PHE A 126 33.71 5.27 15.66
N ASP A 127 34.79 5.86 15.16
CA ASP A 127 35.11 7.27 15.43
C ASP A 127 33.94 8.21 15.08
N GLU A 128 33.67 9.19 15.94
CA GLU A 128 32.50 10.08 15.81
C GLU A 128 32.56 10.97 14.55
N LYS A 129 33.76 11.23 14.03
CA LYS A 129 34.00 12.17 12.93
C LYS A 129 34.41 11.48 11.62
N TYR A 130 35.15 10.39 11.71
CA TYR A 130 35.73 9.71 10.55
C TYR A 130 35.30 8.25 10.42
N GLY A 131 34.58 7.68 11.38
CA GLY A 131 34.22 6.26 11.40
C GLY A 131 33.41 5.83 10.18
N ALA A 132 33.75 4.68 9.59
CA ALA A 132 33.05 4.15 8.43
C ALA A 132 31.55 3.95 8.69
N LEU A 133 31.17 3.52 9.88
CA LEU A 133 29.76 3.24 10.25
C LEU A 133 28.89 4.51 10.37
N GLN A 134 29.45 5.70 10.24
CA GLN A 134 28.68 6.95 10.12
C GLN A 134 27.95 7.04 8.77
N TYR A 135 28.51 6.44 7.72
CA TYR A 135 27.94 6.43 6.38
C TYR A 135 26.97 5.27 6.14
N TYR A 136 26.88 4.32 7.08
CA TYR A 136 26.11 3.09 6.98
C TYR A 136 25.13 2.97 8.15
N PRO A 137 23.95 3.61 8.08
CA PRO A 137 22.97 3.66 9.18
C PRO A 137 22.17 2.35 9.31
N SER A 138 22.85 1.20 9.38
CA SER A 138 22.25 -0.11 9.68
C SER A 138 22.59 -0.53 11.11
N SER A 139 21.57 -0.88 11.89
CA SER A 139 21.73 -1.43 13.24
C SER A 139 22.39 -2.81 13.21
N LEU A 140 22.09 -3.63 12.19
CA LEU A 140 22.68 -4.95 11.97
C LEU A 140 24.18 -4.83 11.70
N VAL A 141 24.58 -4.04 10.69
CA VAL A 141 26.00 -3.84 10.35
C VAL A 141 26.77 -3.29 11.54
N ARG A 142 26.24 -2.26 12.23
CA ARG A 142 26.88 -1.68 13.41
C ARG A 142 27.10 -2.70 14.53
N THR A 143 26.09 -3.52 14.82
CA THR A 143 26.14 -4.51 15.91
C THR A 143 27.14 -5.63 15.59
N VAL A 144 27.11 -6.14 14.36
CA VAL A 144 28.05 -7.17 13.91
C VAL A 144 29.48 -6.64 13.88
N MET A 145 29.70 -5.44 13.32
CA MET A 145 31.03 -4.83 13.29
C MET A 145 31.57 -4.53 14.69
N LYS A 146 30.69 -4.27 15.67
CA LYS A 146 31.08 -4.11 17.08
C LYS A 146 31.61 -5.43 17.63
N ALA A 147 30.84 -6.51 17.48
CA ALA A 147 31.26 -7.85 17.90
C ALA A 147 32.58 -8.27 17.21
N VAL A 148 32.70 -7.99 15.91
CA VAL A 148 33.92 -8.21 15.12
C VAL A 148 35.12 -7.44 15.69
N SER A 149 34.97 -6.15 15.99
CA SER A 149 36.06 -5.33 16.54
C SER A 149 36.53 -5.81 17.92
N GLU A 150 35.62 -6.37 18.72
CA GLU A 150 35.94 -6.98 20.02
C GLU A 150 36.64 -8.34 19.85
N SER A 151 36.21 -9.15 18.87
CA SER A 151 36.86 -10.42 18.56
C SER A 151 38.27 -10.25 17.99
N VAL A 152 38.53 -9.19 17.21
CA VAL A 152 39.88 -8.85 16.72
C VAL A 152 40.86 -8.60 17.86
N GLN A 153 40.43 -7.93 18.94
CA GLN A 153 41.26 -7.71 20.14
C GLN A 153 41.61 -9.00 20.88
N LYS A 154 40.79 -10.07 20.73
CA LYS A 154 41.02 -11.40 21.32
C LYS A 154 41.92 -12.30 20.46
N GLY A 155 42.33 -11.84 19.28
CA GLY A 155 43.22 -12.53 18.35
C GLY A 155 42.54 -12.98 17.06
N THR A 156 43.37 -13.22 16.04
CA THR A 156 42.93 -13.53 14.66
C THR A 156 42.04 -14.76 14.58
N ARG A 157 42.35 -15.82 15.35
CA ARG A 157 41.53 -17.05 15.38
C ARG A 157 40.13 -16.83 15.95
N ALA A 158 40.01 -16.00 16.98
CA ALA A 158 38.71 -15.65 17.56
C ALA A 158 37.90 -14.79 16.58
N ALA A 159 38.55 -13.78 15.98
CA ALA A 159 37.94 -12.91 14.97
C ALA A 159 37.42 -13.67 13.76
N SER A 160 38.23 -14.54 13.15
CA SER A 160 37.83 -15.31 11.97
C SER A 160 36.66 -16.26 12.28
N MET A 161 36.72 -16.97 13.41
CA MET A 161 35.64 -17.85 13.83
C MET A 161 34.33 -17.08 14.07
N SER A 162 34.40 -15.90 14.70
CA SER A 162 33.24 -15.02 14.87
C SER A 162 32.66 -14.56 13.52
N MET A 163 33.49 -14.01 12.64
CA MET A 163 33.06 -13.50 11.33
C MET A 163 32.41 -14.59 10.47
N LEU A 164 33.06 -15.76 10.36
CA LEU A 164 32.54 -16.88 9.56
C LEU A 164 31.26 -17.49 10.16
N THR A 165 31.10 -17.45 11.47
CA THR A 165 29.88 -17.94 12.13
C THR A 165 28.74 -16.95 11.96
N ILE A 166 28.98 -15.65 12.15
CA ILE A 166 27.97 -14.61 11.93
C ILE A 166 27.56 -14.56 10.47
N SER A 167 28.52 -14.64 9.53
CA SER A 167 28.22 -14.69 8.09
C SER A 167 27.30 -15.87 7.74
N ARG A 168 27.63 -17.09 8.22
CA ARG A 168 26.73 -18.25 8.04
C ARG A 168 25.34 -18.01 8.63
N TYR A 169 25.26 -17.43 9.83
CA TYR A 169 23.99 -17.11 10.46
C TYR A 169 23.16 -16.09 9.65
N LEU A 170 23.79 -15.05 9.10
CA LEU A 170 23.14 -14.08 8.21
C LEU A 170 22.61 -14.77 6.94
N ARG A 171 23.40 -15.69 6.35
CA ARG A 171 22.98 -16.51 5.21
C ARG A 171 21.76 -17.37 5.52
N ASP A 172 21.79 -18.02 6.68
CA ASP A 172 20.71 -18.92 7.11
C ASP A 172 19.42 -18.11 7.36
N ILE A 173 19.52 -16.89 7.91
CA ILE A 173 18.39 -15.96 8.01
C ILE A 173 17.86 -15.61 6.62
N ARG A 174 18.73 -15.15 5.72
CA ARG A 174 18.34 -14.71 4.37
C ARG A 174 17.64 -15.83 3.60
N SER A 175 18.23 -17.02 3.57
CA SER A 175 17.63 -18.20 2.92
C SER A 175 16.30 -18.61 3.56
N THR A 176 16.16 -18.46 4.88
CA THR A 176 14.88 -18.66 5.56
C THR A 176 13.85 -17.62 5.15
N GLN A 177 14.23 -16.34 5.02
CA GLN A 177 13.35 -15.26 4.54
C GLN A 177 12.90 -15.52 3.10
N GLU A 178 13.83 -15.80 2.19
CA GLU A 178 13.54 -16.17 0.79
C GLU A 178 12.56 -17.36 0.72
N ARG A 179 12.74 -18.36 1.59
CA ARG A 179 11.81 -19.50 1.67
C ARG A 179 10.42 -19.11 2.17
N ILE A 180 10.32 -18.20 3.14
CA ILE A 180 9.04 -17.69 3.63
C ILE A 180 8.34 -16.88 2.53
N GLU A 181 9.08 -16.01 1.84
CA GLU A 181 8.58 -15.22 0.71
C GLU A 181 8.04 -16.13 -0.40
N ASP A 182 8.77 -17.18 -0.77
CA ASP A 182 8.33 -18.18 -1.75
C ASP A 182 7.01 -18.85 -1.33
N LEU A 183 6.89 -19.26 -0.06
CA LEU A 183 5.68 -19.90 0.46
C LEU A 183 4.48 -18.96 0.49
N LEU A 184 4.72 -17.67 0.74
CA LEU A 184 3.66 -16.65 0.85
C LEU A 184 3.37 -15.96 -0.48
N SER A 185 4.23 -16.10 -1.49
CA SER A 185 4.11 -15.43 -2.80
C SER A 185 2.75 -15.67 -3.46
N SER A 186 2.25 -16.90 -3.43
CA SER A 186 0.91 -17.23 -3.95
C SER A 186 -0.21 -16.52 -3.18
N ILE A 187 -0.11 -16.48 -1.85
CA ILE A 187 -1.08 -15.79 -0.99
C ILE A 187 -1.04 -14.30 -1.25
N VAL A 188 0.15 -13.69 -1.28
CA VAL A 188 0.33 -12.26 -1.55
C VAL A 188 -0.18 -11.89 -2.93
N SER A 189 0.11 -12.69 -3.96
CA SER A 189 -0.41 -12.49 -5.31
C SER A 189 -1.94 -12.54 -5.34
N SER A 190 -2.55 -13.47 -4.60
CA SER A 190 -4.00 -13.56 -4.45
C SER A 190 -4.58 -12.32 -3.77
N LEU A 191 -3.99 -11.87 -2.66
CA LEU A 191 -4.41 -10.65 -1.95
C LEU A 191 -4.26 -9.41 -2.83
N LYS A 192 -3.17 -9.28 -3.59
CA LYS A 192 -2.97 -8.21 -4.58
C LYS A 192 -4.07 -8.23 -5.64
N PHE A 193 -4.36 -9.39 -6.23
CA PHE A 193 -5.45 -9.51 -7.20
C PHE A 193 -6.81 -9.13 -6.60
N GLN A 194 -7.10 -9.59 -5.39
CA GLN A 194 -8.34 -9.25 -4.69
C GLN A 194 -8.45 -7.74 -4.44
N SER A 195 -7.36 -7.11 -4.02
CA SER A 195 -7.32 -5.66 -3.73
C SER A 195 -7.42 -4.81 -4.97
N PHE A 196 -6.63 -5.12 -6.01
CA PHE A 196 -6.54 -4.29 -7.21
C PHE A 196 -7.76 -4.43 -8.12
N ILE A 197 -8.37 -5.62 -8.16
CA ILE A 197 -9.40 -5.94 -9.15
C ILE A 197 -10.69 -6.36 -8.47
N LEU A 198 -10.67 -7.47 -7.70
CA LEU A 198 -11.91 -8.11 -7.26
C LEU A 198 -12.76 -7.20 -6.36
N ILE A 199 -12.19 -6.62 -5.31
CA ILE A 199 -12.88 -5.77 -4.34
C ILE A 199 -13.47 -4.52 -5.03
N PRO A 200 -12.69 -3.73 -5.80
CA PRO A 200 -13.22 -2.60 -6.56
C PRO A 200 -14.35 -2.96 -7.51
N VAL A 201 -14.18 -4.04 -8.28
CA VAL A 201 -15.15 -4.46 -9.30
C VAL A 201 -16.44 -4.91 -8.63
N MET A 202 -16.35 -5.79 -7.63
CA MET A 202 -17.53 -6.28 -6.90
C MET A 202 -18.30 -5.13 -6.26
N SER A 203 -17.60 -4.20 -5.62
CA SER A 203 -18.23 -3.05 -4.97
C SER A 203 -18.88 -2.10 -5.99
N GLY A 204 -18.24 -1.88 -7.14
CA GLY A 204 -18.79 -1.08 -8.24
C GLY A 204 -20.06 -1.71 -8.82
N VAL A 205 -20.05 -3.02 -9.05
CA VAL A 205 -21.20 -3.79 -9.54
C VAL A 205 -22.36 -3.73 -8.54
N VAL A 206 -22.11 -3.95 -7.24
CA VAL A 206 -23.15 -3.92 -6.20
C VAL A 206 -23.85 -2.56 -6.17
N VAL A 207 -23.09 -1.46 -6.16
CA VAL A 207 -23.65 -0.11 -6.18
C VAL A 207 -24.47 0.13 -7.44
N ALA A 208 -23.93 -0.21 -8.61
CA ALA A 208 -24.60 0.04 -9.88
C ALA A 208 -25.87 -0.80 -10.08
N VAL A 209 -25.87 -2.07 -9.64
CA VAL A 209 -27.06 -2.94 -9.67
C VAL A 209 -28.11 -2.44 -8.69
N ALA A 210 -27.72 -2.01 -7.48
CA ALA A 210 -28.67 -1.43 -6.53
C ALA A 210 -29.33 -0.17 -7.10
N GLN A 211 -28.56 0.69 -7.77
CA GLN A 211 -29.10 1.86 -8.48
C GLN A 211 -30.08 1.46 -9.58
N LEU A 212 -29.74 0.44 -10.38
CA LEU A 212 -30.62 -0.06 -11.43
C LEU A 212 -31.96 -0.53 -10.86
N ILE A 213 -31.94 -1.29 -9.77
CA ILE A 213 -33.16 -1.76 -9.10
C ILE A 213 -33.99 -0.57 -8.61
N LEU A 214 -33.36 0.41 -7.95
CA LEU A 214 -34.05 1.61 -7.47
C LEU A 214 -34.68 2.41 -8.62
N LYS A 215 -33.96 2.61 -9.72
CA LYS A 215 -34.47 3.35 -10.89
C LYS A 215 -35.64 2.63 -11.55
N ILE A 216 -35.55 1.31 -11.74
CA ILE A 216 -36.66 0.51 -12.28
C ILE A 216 -37.88 0.60 -11.35
N LEU A 217 -37.69 0.54 -10.04
CA LEU A 217 -38.79 0.63 -9.07
C LEU A 217 -39.47 2.00 -9.11
N MET A 218 -38.70 3.07 -9.26
CA MET A 218 -39.23 4.44 -9.41
C MET A 218 -39.98 4.63 -10.73
N ASP A 219 -39.43 4.15 -11.85
CA ASP A 219 -40.05 4.25 -13.17
C ASP A 219 -41.38 3.46 -13.22
N LEU A 220 -41.40 2.23 -12.70
CA LEU A 220 -42.64 1.45 -12.57
C LEU A 220 -43.64 2.15 -11.65
N GLY A 221 -43.19 2.66 -10.50
CA GLY A 221 -44.03 3.41 -9.58
C GLY A 221 -44.65 4.67 -10.19
N ALA A 222 -43.95 5.33 -11.13
CA ALA A 222 -44.47 6.46 -11.88
C ALA A 222 -45.49 6.03 -12.95
N GLN A 223 -45.20 4.96 -13.70
CA GLN A 223 -46.11 4.39 -14.71
C GLN A 223 -47.44 3.90 -14.09
N PHE A 224 -47.39 3.28 -12.90
CA PHE A 224 -48.62 2.87 -12.22
C PHE A 224 -49.47 4.07 -11.76
N ARG A 225 -48.84 5.17 -11.34
CA ARG A 225 -49.57 6.41 -10.97
C ARG A 225 -50.21 7.10 -12.18
N THR A 226 -49.55 7.12 -13.33
CA THR A 226 -50.15 7.70 -14.55
C THR A 226 -51.34 6.88 -15.01
N LEU A 227 -51.26 5.55 -14.93
CA LEU A 227 -52.38 4.63 -15.19
C LEU A 227 -53.54 4.85 -14.20
N GLU A 228 -53.25 4.99 -12.90
CA GLU A 228 -54.26 5.29 -11.86
C GLU A 228 -54.95 6.64 -12.09
N GLY A 229 -54.21 7.67 -12.53
CA GLY A 229 -54.74 8.99 -12.89
C GLY A 229 -55.66 9.00 -14.12
N THR A 230 -55.60 7.96 -14.97
CA THR A 230 -56.49 7.79 -16.13
C THR A 230 -57.71 6.90 -15.87
N MET A 231 -57.84 6.31 -14.67
CA MET A 231 -58.96 5.46 -14.31
C MET A 231 -60.20 6.28 -13.91
N PRO A 232 -61.44 5.82 -14.22
CA PRO A 232 -62.66 6.48 -13.76
C PRO A 232 -62.70 6.54 -12.24
N SER A 233 -63.18 7.67 -11.70
CA SER A 233 -63.18 8.07 -10.28
C SER A 233 -63.91 7.12 -9.29
N GLY A 234 -64.39 5.95 -9.74
CA GLY A 234 -64.99 4.90 -8.92
C GLY A 234 -64.15 3.62 -8.78
N ALA A 235 -63.01 3.51 -9.45
CA ALA A 235 -62.09 2.35 -9.38
C ALA A 235 -60.88 2.58 -8.45
N ALA A 236 -60.78 3.75 -7.81
CA ALA A 236 -59.66 4.23 -6.99
C ALA A 236 -59.50 3.53 -5.61
N GLY A 237 -59.96 2.29 -5.47
CA GLY A 237 -59.99 1.56 -4.19
C GLY A 237 -58.90 0.51 -4.01
N ILE A 238 -58.20 0.12 -5.07
CA ILE A 238 -57.04 -0.78 -4.96
C ILE A 238 -55.81 0.12 -4.94
N GLY A 239 -55.39 0.55 -3.75
CA GLY A 239 -54.23 1.42 -3.54
C GLY A 239 -52.93 0.73 -3.93
N ILE A 240 -52.60 0.72 -5.22
CA ILE A 240 -51.30 0.25 -5.75
C ILE A 240 -50.18 1.20 -5.29
N SER A 241 -50.52 2.44 -4.92
CA SER A 241 -49.63 3.42 -4.30
C SER A 241 -48.99 2.95 -2.98
N GLY A 242 -49.62 2.00 -2.26
CA GLY A 242 -49.06 1.40 -1.04
C GLY A 242 -48.11 0.22 -1.28
N ILE A 243 -48.04 -0.32 -2.49
CA ILE A 243 -47.20 -1.48 -2.84
C ILE A 243 -45.77 -1.02 -3.21
N PHE A 244 -45.63 0.19 -3.72
CA PHE A 244 -44.34 0.80 -4.05
C PHE A 244 -44.04 1.97 -3.10
N PRO A 245 -43.51 1.70 -1.89
CA PRO A 245 -43.17 2.75 -0.93
C PRO A 245 -42.06 3.63 -1.51
N THR A 246 -42.42 4.78 -2.06
CA THR A 246 -41.47 5.78 -2.57
C THR A 246 -40.83 6.63 -1.47
N GLU A 247 -41.29 6.48 -0.23
CA GLU A 247 -40.88 7.30 0.92
C GLU A 247 -39.83 6.60 1.82
N SER A 248 -39.53 5.31 1.61
CA SER A 248 -38.65 4.55 2.52
C SER A 248 -37.51 3.77 1.85
N ALA A 249 -37.26 4.00 0.57
CA ALA A 249 -36.10 3.43 -0.10
C ALA A 249 -34.84 4.22 0.31
N VAL A 250 -33.83 3.53 0.86
CA VAL A 250 -32.50 4.12 1.09
C VAL A 250 -31.99 4.68 -0.23
N SER A 251 -31.68 5.98 -0.26
CA SER A 251 -31.18 6.64 -1.47
C SER A 251 -29.91 5.95 -1.96
N ALA A 252 -29.82 5.80 -3.29
CA ALA A 252 -28.71 5.14 -3.96
C ALA A 252 -27.34 5.81 -3.67
N GLU A 253 -27.35 7.08 -3.28
CA GLU A 253 -26.17 7.87 -2.91
C GLU A 253 -25.67 7.56 -1.51
N VAL A 254 -26.58 7.35 -0.56
CA VAL A 254 -26.24 6.91 0.80
C VAL A 254 -25.58 5.54 0.74
N LEU A 255 -26.15 4.63 -0.06
CA LEU A 255 -25.56 3.31 -0.28
C LEU A 255 -24.17 3.40 -0.93
N GLN A 256 -24.02 4.25 -1.94
CA GLN A 256 -22.72 4.48 -2.60
C GLN A 256 -21.68 5.00 -1.60
N LEU A 257 -22.06 5.91 -0.71
CA LEU A 257 -21.15 6.48 0.30
C LEU A 257 -20.72 5.43 1.32
N ILE A 258 -21.65 4.63 1.84
CA ILE A 258 -21.34 3.52 2.76
C ILE A 258 -20.35 2.54 2.12
N ILE A 259 -20.62 2.13 0.88
CA ILE A 259 -19.73 1.21 0.14
C ILE A 259 -18.39 1.88 -0.18
N GLY A 260 -18.39 3.18 -0.47
CA GLY A 260 -17.18 3.96 -0.69
C GLY A 260 -16.24 3.97 0.52
N PHE A 261 -16.78 4.21 1.72
CA PHE A 261 -16.00 4.10 2.96
C PHE A 261 -15.50 2.67 3.19
N TYR A 262 -16.35 1.67 2.96
CA TYR A 262 -15.95 0.27 3.08
C TYR A 262 -14.78 -0.09 2.17
N ILE A 263 -14.75 0.39 0.92
CA ILE A 263 -13.61 0.17 -0.01
C ILE A 263 -12.34 0.81 0.55
N VAL A 264 -12.41 2.03 1.06
CA VAL A 264 -11.24 2.72 1.64
C VAL A 264 -10.70 1.92 2.83
N GLU A 265 -11.56 1.49 3.74
CA GLU A 265 -11.17 0.69 4.92
C GLU A 265 -10.55 -0.65 4.52
N ILE A 266 -11.21 -1.41 3.63
CA ILE A 266 -10.73 -2.74 3.28
C ILE A 266 -9.42 -2.70 2.49
N LEU A 267 -9.23 -1.72 1.61
CA LEU A 267 -7.97 -1.54 0.87
C LEU A 267 -6.84 -1.09 1.80
N THR A 268 -7.16 -0.28 2.82
CA THR A 268 -6.21 0.13 3.86
C THR A 268 -5.73 -1.09 4.65
N ILE A 269 -6.67 -1.91 5.13
CA ILE A 269 -6.36 -3.15 5.85
C ILE A 269 -5.53 -4.09 4.96
N MET A 270 -5.92 -4.25 3.71
CA MET A 270 -5.26 -5.18 2.80
C MET A 270 -3.83 -4.73 2.44
N GLY A 271 -3.61 -3.42 2.28
CA GLY A 271 -2.28 -2.86 2.09
C GLY A 271 -1.36 -3.10 3.28
N ALA A 272 -1.88 -2.94 4.50
CA ALA A 272 -1.13 -3.25 5.71
C ALA A 272 -0.75 -4.73 5.77
N PHE A 273 -1.68 -5.64 5.47
CA PHE A 273 -1.41 -7.08 5.47
C PHE A 273 -0.39 -7.49 4.40
N ILE A 274 -0.57 -7.05 3.15
CA ILE A 274 0.36 -7.36 2.05
C ILE A 274 1.76 -6.86 2.39
N SER A 275 1.89 -5.61 2.87
CA SER A 275 3.19 -5.05 3.18
C SER A 275 3.87 -5.76 4.35
N ARG A 276 3.12 -6.16 5.38
CA ARG A 276 3.69 -6.89 6.52
C ARG A 276 4.19 -8.27 6.15
N ILE A 277 3.57 -8.89 5.16
CA ILE A 277 4.00 -10.18 4.63
C ILE A 277 5.26 -10.02 3.77
N GLU A 278 5.30 -9.04 2.87
CA GLU A 278 6.42 -8.86 1.93
C GLU A 278 7.65 -8.17 2.56
N PHE A 279 7.44 -7.12 3.34
CA PHE A 279 8.51 -6.23 3.81
C PHE A 279 8.71 -6.27 5.33
N GLY A 280 7.91 -7.06 6.05
CA GLY A 280 7.90 -7.09 7.50
C GLY A 280 7.34 -5.80 8.12
N SER A 281 7.82 -5.43 9.31
CA SER A 281 7.35 -4.27 10.07
C SER A 281 7.97 -2.94 9.60
N ASP A 282 7.96 -2.68 8.30
CA ASP A 282 8.46 -1.43 7.71
C ASP A 282 7.31 -0.45 7.48
N GLU A 283 7.17 0.55 8.36
CA GLU A 283 6.11 1.56 8.29
C GLU A 283 6.13 2.35 6.97
N ILE A 284 7.30 2.51 6.35
CA ILE A 284 7.47 3.30 5.14
C ILE A 284 6.91 2.53 3.94
N GLU A 285 7.27 1.26 3.80
CA GLU A 285 6.73 0.39 2.74
C GLU A 285 5.25 0.07 2.97
N GLU A 286 4.83 -0.07 4.24
CA GLU A 286 3.42 -0.27 4.61
C GLU A 286 2.54 0.87 4.10
N SER A 287 2.95 2.10 4.37
CA SER A 287 2.27 3.28 3.87
C SER A 287 2.25 3.31 2.34
N ASN A 288 3.39 3.06 1.69
CA ASN A 288 3.52 3.15 0.23
C ASN A 288 2.68 2.10 -0.52
N MET A 289 2.68 0.85 -0.05
CA MET A 289 1.87 -0.23 -0.62
C MET A 289 0.37 0.09 -0.47
N THR A 290 -0.04 0.49 0.73
CA THR A 290 -1.44 0.83 1.04
C THR A 290 -1.98 1.91 0.12
N GLN A 291 -1.23 2.98 -0.07
CA GLN A 291 -1.62 4.07 -0.97
C GLN A 291 -1.75 3.63 -2.43
N THR A 292 -0.83 2.78 -2.89
CA THR A 292 -0.85 2.28 -4.26
C THR A 292 -2.14 1.47 -4.47
N LEU A 293 -2.46 0.57 -3.55
CA LEU A 293 -3.69 -0.21 -3.58
C LEU A 293 -4.94 0.67 -3.53
N LEU A 294 -4.95 1.68 -2.67
CA LEU A 294 -6.08 2.58 -2.47
C LEU A 294 -6.39 3.37 -3.76
N ILE A 295 -5.38 3.94 -4.42
CA ILE A 295 -5.57 4.71 -5.66
C ILE A 295 -6.05 3.81 -6.80
N PHE A 296 -5.34 2.71 -7.07
CA PHE A 296 -5.72 1.81 -8.14
C PHE A 296 -7.11 1.22 -7.89
N GLY A 297 -7.39 0.82 -6.64
CA GLY A 297 -8.68 0.26 -6.27
C GLY A 297 -9.82 1.25 -6.49
N ILE A 298 -9.64 2.53 -6.14
CA ILE A 298 -10.69 3.54 -6.36
C ILE A 298 -10.86 3.89 -7.83
N ILE A 299 -9.77 3.94 -8.60
CA ILE A 299 -9.86 4.12 -10.06
C ILE A 299 -10.67 2.97 -10.69
N PHE A 300 -10.35 1.72 -10.34
CA PHE A 300 -11.09 0.55 -10.84
C PHE A 300 -12.55 0.55 -10.40
N TYR A 301 -12.84 0.98 -9.18
CA TYR A 301 -14.20 1.12 -8.68
C TYR A 301 -15.00 2.12 -9.51
N VAL A 302 -14.46 3.32 -9.74
CA VAL A 302 -15.13 4.36 -10.56
C VAL A 302 -15.32 3.89 -12.00
N ILE A 303 -14.31 3.27 -12.61
CA ILE A 303 -14.41 2.72 -13.96
C ILE A 303 -15.51 1.67 -14.03
N THR A 304 -15.55 0.74 -13.07
CA THR A 304 -16.56 -0.32 -13.04
C THR A 304 -17.96 0.26 -12.90
N LEU A 305 -18.13 1.21 -11.99
CA LEU A 305 -19.41 1.88 -11.76
C LEU A 305 -19.93 2.58 -13.04
N VAL A 306 -19.07 3.36 -13.71
CA VAL A 306 -19.42 4.03 -14.97
C VAL A 306 -19.73 3.02 -16.08
N LEU A 307 -18.92 1.96 -16.20
CA LEU A 307 -19.11 0.91 -17.20
C LEU A 307 -20.44 0.19 -17.01
N VAL A 308 -20.75 -0.27 -15.79
CA VAL A 308 -22.01 -0.95 -15.50
C VAL A 308 -23.18 -0.02 -15.79
N MET A 309 -23.14 1.24 -15.35
CA MET A 309 -24.23 2.18 -15.60
C MET A 309 -24.46 2.46 -17.08
N THR A 310 -23.39 2.67 -17.85
CA THR A 310 -23.50 2.91 -19.29
C THR A 310 -24.02 1.69 -20.04
N MET A 311 -23.61 0.48 -19.63
CA MET A 311 -24.12 -0.76 -20.22
C MET A 311 -25.62 -0.98 -19.97
N PHE A 312 -26.12 -0.61 -18.79
CA PHE A 312 -27.52 -0.85 -18.43
C PHE A 312 -28.47 0.31 -18.75
N ASN A 313 -27.96 1.50 -19.08
CA ASN A 313 -28.80 2.65 -19.45
C ASN A 313 -29.77 2.38 -20.62
N PRO A 314 -29.38 1.67 -21.71
CA PRO A 314 -30.30 1.32 -22.79
C PRO A 314 -31.45 0.40 -22.34
N LEU A 315 -31.19 -0.50 -21.40
CA LEU A 315 -32.19 -1.42 -20.87
C LEU A 315 -33.26 -0.65 -20.09
N ILE A 316 -32.84 0.32 -19.27
CA ILE A 316 -33.74 1.18 -18.50
C ILE A 316 -34.61 2.02 -19.45
N ASN A 317 -33.99 2.62 -20.48
CA ASN A 317 -34.73 3.41 -21.47
C ASN A 317 -35.72 2.56 -22.27
N ALA A 318 -35.41 1.29 -22.55
CA ALA A 318 -36.32 0.38 -23.23
C ALA A 318 -37.58 0.06 -22.40
N ILE A 319 -37.43 -0.10 -21.08
CA ILE A 319 -38.55 -0.29 -20.15
C ILE A 319 -39.39 0.99 -20.01
N SER A 320 -38.74 2.15 -20.05
CA SER A 320 -39.40 3.46 -20.02
C SER A 320 -40.18 3.77 -21.32
N MET A 321 -39.69 3.33 -22.48
CA MET A 321 -40.30 3.61 -23.80
C MET A 321 -41.33 2.57 -24.25
N SER A 322 -41.44 1.40 -23.61
CA SER A 322 -42.35 0.33 -24.06
C SER A 322 -43.82 0.50 -23.63
N VAL A 323 -44.25 1.71 -23.24
CA VAL A 323 -45.64 2.05 -22.92
C VAL A 323 -46.03 3.37 -23.58
#